data_AF-A0A8B8JM11-F1
#
_entry.id   AF-A0A8B8JM11-F1
#
_cell.length_a   1.000
_cell.length_b   1.000
_cell.length_c   1.000
_cell.angle_alpha   90.00
_cell.angle_beta   90.00
_cell.angle_gamma   90.00
#
_symmetry.space_group_name_H-M   'P 1'
#
loop_
_entity.id
_entity.type
_entity.pdbx_description
1 polymer ?
#
loop_
_entity_poly.entity_id
_entity_poly.type
_entity_poly.pdbx_seq_one_letter_code
_entity_poly.pdbx_strand_id
1 'polypeptide(L)'
;MGVLSNMIDREQLKPGDHIYSWRQAYIYAHHGIYVGDGLVIHFTRGAGQEIGTGTMLDNLLFSSSPSHSSESPCPRCGDQTRTDGVISSCLDCFLSGGSLYIFEYGVSPAFFLAKARGGTCTLAPSDPTEDVLRRASFLLENGFGGYNVFKNNCEDFAIYCKTGLLVFTSISVGRSGQAASCLAAASAVVSTPLRFMTTSFSGLALVGFGMYCVSRLVSDIGVRRDVSKVPVERLIASPESTNEMAKED
;
A
#
# COMPACT_ATOMS: atom_id res chain seq x y z
N MET A 1 -7.20 -5.51 19.37
CA MET A 1 -7.43 -4.47 18.34
C MET A 1 -8.91 -4.28 18.13
N GLY A 2 -9.37 -3.03 17.98
CA GLY A 2 -10.79 -2.68 17.97
C GLY A 2 -11.28 -2.20 16.59
N VAL A 3 -12.60 -2.20 16.38
CA VAL A 3 -13.21 -1.68 15.15
C VAL A 3 -12.88 -0.19 14.93
N LEU A 4 -12.69 0.57 16.01
CA LEU A 4 -12.55 2.04 15.99
C LEU A 4 -11.17 2.55 15.56
N SER A 5 -10.08 1.85 15.92
CA SER A 5 -8.72 2.28 15.58
C SER A 5 -7.75 1.11 15.62
N ASN A 6 -6.78 1.15 14.70
CA ASN A 6 -5.66 0.21 14.66
C ASN A 6 -4.40 0.81 15.28
N MET A 7 -4.53 1.93 16.00
CA MET A 7 -3.40 2.57 16.66
C MET A 7 -2.83 1.65 17.75
N ILE A 8 -1.51 1.56 17.83
CA ILE A 8 -0.80 0.77 18.83
C ILE A 8 0.32 1.58 19.45
N ASP A 9 0.74 1.17 20.65
CA ASP A 9 1.96 1.67 21.28
C ASP A 9 3.19 0.95 20.72
N ARG A 10 4.35 1.58 20.83
CA ARG A 10 5.60 1.09 20.22
C ARG A 10 6.06 -0.24 20.84
N GLU A 11 5.74 -0.46 22.11
CA GLU A 11 6.08 -1.66 22.88
C GLU A 11 5.35 -2.91 22.39
N GLN A 12 4.26 -2.71 21.62
CA GLN A 12 3.47 -3.80 21.04
C GLN A 12 4.05 -4.30 19.71
N LEU A 13 5.00 -3.56 19.11
CA LEU A 13 5.59 -3.90 17.82
C LEU A 13 6.41 -5.18 17.85
N LYS A 14 6.21 -6.01 16.83
CA LYS A 14 6.96 -7.24 16.61
C LYS A 14 7.54 -7.27 15.21
N PRO A 15 8.78 -7.77 15.02
CA PRO A 15 9.33 -7.99 13.70
C PRO A 15 8.34 -8.74 12.80
N GLY A 16 8.18 -8.27 11.56
CA GLY A 16 7.21 -8.76 10.59
C GLY A 16 5.84 -8.09 10.63
N ASP A 17 5.60 -7.13 11.55
CA ASP A 17 4.38 -6.34 11.56
C ASP A 17 4.31 -5.42 10.34
N HIS A 18 3.18 -5.44 9.65
CA HIS A 18 2.84 -4.42 8.66
C HIS A 18 2.26 -3.22 9.42
N ILE A 19 3.01 -2.13 9.42
CA ILE A 19 2.62 -0.89 10.08
C ILE A 19 2.27 0.16 9.04
N TYR A 20 1.44 1.11 9.44
CA TYR A 20 1.18 2.28 8.64
C TYR A 20 1.00 3.51 9.50
N SER A 21 1.10 4.66 8.85
CA SER A 21 0.87 5.94 9.49
C SER A 21 0.18 6.90 8.53
N TRP A 22 -0.88 7.54 9.01
CA TRP A 22 -1.63 8.51 8.22
C TRP A 22 -0.78 9.76 7.96
N ARG A 23 -0.87 10.28 6.74
CA ARG A 23 -0.20 11.49 6.27
C ARG A 23 -1.23 12.50 5.79
N GLN A 24 -0.82 13.77 5.77
CA GLN A 24 -1.53 14.88 5.14
C GLN A 24 -3.04 14.89 5.45
N ALA A 25 -3.40 14.98 6.74
CA ALA A 25 -4.79 14.97 7.21
C ALA A 25 -5.61 13.70 6.81
N TYR A 26 -4.98 12.52 6.90
CA TYR A 26 -5.61 11.21 6.67
C TYR A 26 -6.00 10.89 5.22
N ILE A 27 -5.45 11.61 4.24
CA ILE A 27 -5.73 11.36 2.82
C ILE A 27 -4.89 10.21 2.23
N TYR A 28 -3.80 9.86 2.92
CA TYR A 28 -2.85 8.83 2.52
C TYR A 28 -2.35 8.11 3.76
N ALA A 29 -2.16 6.80 3.67
CA ALA A 29 -1.40 6.06 4.66
C ALA A 29 -0.08 5.62 4.04
N HIS A 30 1.01 5.88 4.74
CA HIS A 30 2.31 5.32 4.37
C HIS A 30 2.52 4.00 5.07
N HIS A 31 2.88 2.97 4.32
CA HIS A 31 2.94 1.58 4.77
C HIS A 31 4.38 1.05 4.79
N GLY A 32 4.68 0.15 5.72
CA GLY A 32 5.99 -0.47 5.85
C GLY A 32 5.97 -1.75 6.68
N ILE A 33 7.07 -2.48 6.64
CA ILE A 33 7.29 -3.70 7.41
C ILE A 33 8.29 -3.38 8.51
N TYR A 34 7.87 -3.50 9.77
CA TYR A 34 8.76 -3.38 10.91
C TYR A 34 9.68 -4.60 10.98
N VAL A 35 10.99 -4.40 11.02
CA VAL A 35 11.98 -5.50 10.96
C VAL A 35 12.71 -5.72 12.29
N GLY A 36 12.40 -4.95 13.32
CA GLY A 36 13.08 -4.99 14.62
C GLY A 36 13.96 -3.77 14.87
N ASP A 37 14.41 -3.60 16.10
CA ASP A 37 15.35 -2.54 16.53
C ASP A 37 14.95 -1.11 16.12
N GLY A 38 13.66 -0.82 16.04
CA GLY A 38 13.17 0.49 15.60
C GLY A 38 13.43 0.77 14.11
N LEU A 39 13.61 -0.26 13.27
CA LEU A 39 13.81 -0.15 11.83
C LEU A 39 12.57 -0.62 11.06
N VAL A 40 12.34 0.03 9.93
CA VAL A 40 11.21 -0.22 9.03
C VAL A 40 11.72 -0.28 7.60
N ILE A 41 11.37 -1.34 6.89
CA ILE A 41 11.55 -1.43 5.43
C ILE A 41 10.26 -0.99 4.77
N HIS A 42 10.35 -0.03 3.85
CA HIS A 42 9.18 0.55 3.20
C HIS A 42 9.50 0.98 1.77
N PHE A 43 8.47 1.03 0.93
CA PHE A 43 8.60 1.40 -0.47
C PHE A 43 8.23 2.87 -0.63
N THR A 44 9.18 3.69 -1.06
CA THR A 44 9.04 5.13 -1.20
C THR A 44 9.20 5.59 -2.64
N ARG A 45 8.64 6.76 -2.91
CA ARG A 45 8.91 7.52 -4.12
C ARG A 45 9.91 8.63 -3.79
N GLY A 46 10.97 8.73 -4.58
CA GLY A 46 11.91 9.86 -4.49
C GLY A 46 11.27 11.16 -4.95
N ALA A 47 11.80 12.28 -4.48
CA ALA A 47 11.38 13.60 -4.91
C ALA A 47 11.60 13.76 -6.43
N GLY A 48 10.53 14.03 -7.20
CA GLY A 48 10.62 14.41 -8.61
C GLY A 48 9.99 13.48 -9.66
N GLN A 49 9.47 12.29 -9.31
CA GLN A 49 8.79 11.41 -10.28
C GLN A 49 7.29 11.76 -10.48
N GLU A 50 6.90 12.23 -11.67
CA GLU A 50 5.51 12.60 -11.97
C GLU A 50 4.54 11.40 -11.97
N ILE A 51 3.32 11.59 -11.44
CA ILE A 51 2.27 10.55 -11.30
C ILE A 51 1.54 10.25 -12.63
N GLY A 52 2.12 10.59 -13.78
CA GLY A 52 1.45 10.39 -15.08
C GLY A 52 0.13 11.17 -15.27
N THR A 53 -0.28 11.96 -14.27
CA THR A 53 -1.35 12.96 -14.31
C THR A 53 -0.84 14.36 -14.67
N GLY A 54 0.48 14.58 -14.63
CA GLY A 54 1.11 15.84 -15.05
C GLY A 54 0.87 17.03 -14.12
N THR A 55 0.45 16.83 -12.86
CA THR A 55 0.14 17.94 -11.94
C THR A 55 1.17 18.07 -10.82
N MET A 56 1.70 19.28 -10.60
CA MET A 56 2.67 19.61 -9.55
C MET A 56 2.19 19.28 -8.12
N LEU A 57 0.88 19.18 -7.88
CA LEU A 57 0.26 18.82 -6.59
C LEU A 57 0.55 17.37 -6.16
N ASP A 58 0.85 16.49 -7.11
CA ASP A 58 1.15 15.07 -6.88
C ASP A 58 2.43 14.85 -6.06
N ASN A 59 3.40 15.77 -6.19
CA ASN A 59 4.65 15.76 -5.41
C ASN A 59 4.45 16.22 -3.97
N LEU A 60 3.48 17.10 -3.72
CA LEU A 60 3.23 17.66 -2.39
C LEU A 60 2.30 16.77 -1.54
N LEU A 61 1.37 16.05 -2.18
CA LEU A 61 0.33 15.28 -1.49
C LEU A 61 0.73 13.83 -1.17
N PHE A 62 1.63 13.23 -1.96
CA PHE A 62 1.96 11.79 -1.89
C PHE A 62 3.47 11.52 -1.77
N SER A 63 4.26 12.48 -1.27
CA SER A 63 5.65 12.22 -0.93
C SER A 63 5.71 11.26 0.26
N SER A 64 6.20 10.05 -0.01
CA SER A 64 6.47 9.03 0.99
C SER A 64 7.86 9.18 1.61
N SER A 65 8.67 10.10 1.08
CA SER A 65 10.03 10.36 1.54
C SER A 65 10.01 11.09 2.89
N PRO A 66 10.91 10.75 3.83
CA PRO A 66 11.06 11.49 5.08
C PRO A 66 11.31 12.97 4.79
N SER A 67 10.36 13.85 5.15
CA SER A 67 10.53 15.29 5.01
C SER A 67 11.40 15.81 6.16
N HIS A 68 12.72 15.73 6.02
CA HIS A 68 13.62 16.46 6.90
C HIS A 68 13.92 17.83 6.31
N SER A 69 13.30 18.86 6.89
CA SER A 69 13.64 20.26 6.72
C SER A 69 14.45 20.74 7.93
N SER A 70 15.74 20.41 8.03
CA SER A 70 16.66 21.06 8.98
C SER A 70 18.07 20.51 8.85
N GLU A 71 19.05 21.39 9.06
CA GLU A 71 20.51 21.31 8.88
C GLU A 71 21.26 20.15 9.62
N SER A 72 20.58 19.11 10.10
CA SER A 72 21.20 17.93 10.73
C SER A 72 20.52 16.63 10.31
N PRO A 73 21.24 15.68 9.68
CA PRO A 73 20.72 14.36 9.31
C PRO A 73 20.26 13.56 10.54
N CYS A 74 19.28 12.67 10.35
CA CYS A 74 18.85 11.78 11.42
C CYS A 74 20.04 10.93 11.90
N PRO A 75 20.35 10.85 13.21
CA PRO A 75 21.53 10.13 13.69
C PRO A 75 21.47 8.62 13.43
N ARG A 76 20.26 8.06 13.22
CA ARG A 76 20.07 6.65 12.87
C ARG A 76 20.07 6.39 11.37
N CYS A 77 19.55 7.32 10.58
CA CYS A 77 19.37 7.14 9.13
C CYS A 77 20.47 7.78 8.29
N GLY A 78 21.24 8.71 8.87
CA GLY A 78 22.20 9.54 8.15
C GLY A 78 21.54 10.44 7.11
N ASP A 79 22.35 10.90 6.16
CA ASP A 79 21.91 11.58 4.95
C ASP A 79 21.55 10.50 3.90
N GLN A 80 20.26 10.30 3.65
CA GLN A 80 19.81 9.24 2.75
C GLN A 80 19.93 9.70 1.29
N THR A 81 21.00 9.25 0.61
CA THR A 81 21.26 9.56 -0.81
C THR A 81 20.29 8.90 -1.78
N ARG A 82 19.60 7.83 -1.35
CA ARG A 82 18.53 7.14 -2.10
C ARG A 82 17.22 7.26 -1.33
N THR A 83 16.27 8.00 -1.89
CA THR A 83 14.94 8.23 -1.29
C THR A 83 13.82 7.55 -2.08
N ASP A 84 14.16 6.92 -3.20
CA ASP A 84 13.25 6.16 -4.05
C ASP A 84 13.52 4.65 -3.99
N GLY A 85 12.45 3.87 -4.17
CA GLY A 85 12.52 2.43 -4.17
C GLY A 85 12.24 1.84 -2.79
N VAL A 86 12.73 0.62 -2.55
CA VAL A 86 12.61 -0.02 -1.24
C VAL A 86 13.77 0.47 -0.39
N ILE A 87 13.47 1.11 0.73
CA ILE A 87 14.45 1.69 1.64
C ILE A 87 14.25 1.19 3.07
N SER A 88 15.27 1.36 3.90
CA SER A 88 15.20 1.12 5.34
C SER A 88 15.39 2.44 6.07
N SER A 89 14.52 2.71 7.06
CA SER A 89 14.60 3.90 7.90
C SER A 89 14.28 3.57 9.35
N CYS A 90 14.61 4.48 10.27
CA CYS A 90 14.16 4.37 11.64
C CYS A 90 12.65 4.64 11.73
N LEU A 91 12.01 4.10 12.77
CA LEU A 91 10.57 4.24 13.00
C LEU A 91 10.13 5.71 13.05
N ASP A 92 10.95 6.62 13.60
CA ASP A 92 10.61 8.04 13.68
C ASP A 92 10.60 8.73 12.31
N CYS A 93 11.59 8.44 11.46
CA CYS A 93 11.62 8.92 10.08
C CYS A 93 10.47 8.32 9.27
N PHE A 94 10.18 7.02 9.46
CA PHE A 94 9.03 6.39 8.85
C PHE A 94 7.74 7.09 9.25
N LEU A 95 7.53 7.38 10.55
CA LEU A 95 6.32 8.01 11.10
C LEU A 95 6.17 9.48 10.74
N SER A 96 7.27 10.22 10.55
CA SER A 96 7.26 11.65 10.19
C SER A 96 6.32 12.48 11.11
N GLY A 97 6.40 12.23 12.42
CA GLY A 97 5.55 12.87 13.44
C GLY A 97 4.09 12.37 13.51
N GLY A 98 3.69 11.44 12.64
CA GLY A 98 2.38 10.78 12.66
C GLY A 98 2.27 9.66 13.71
N SER A 99 1.04 9.19 13.93
CA SER A 99 0.78 8.07 14.86
C SER A 99 1.05 6.71 14.21
N LEU A 100 1.36 5.71 15.04
CA LEU A 100 1.65 4.34 14.64
C LEU A 100 0.37 3.49 14.62
N TYR A 101 0.13 2.81 13.51
CA TYR A 101 -1.00 1.89 13.34
C TYR A 101 -0.52 0.54 12.82
N ILE A 102 -1.22 -0.54 13.17
CA ILE A 102 -0.99 -1.87 12.61
C ILE A 102 -2.01 -2.20 11.52
N PHE A 103 -1.57 -2.85 10.45
CA PHE A 103 -2.46 -3.38 9.44
C PHE A 103 -2.92 -4.79 9.83
N GLU A 104 -4.23 -5.06 9.74
CA GLU A 104 -4.80 -6.34 10.18
C GLU A 104 -5.01 -7.33 9.02
N TYR A 105 -4.62 -8.58 9.22
CA TYR A 105 -4.75 -9.66 8.25
C TYR A 105 -5.76 -10.71 8.71
N GLY A 106 -6.37 -11.43 7.78
CA GLY A 106 -7.30 -12.53 8.07
C GLY A 106 -8.56 -12.08 8.80
N VAL A 107 -8.99 -10.82 8.62
CA VAL A 107 -10.16 -10.29 9.33
C VAL A 107 -11.45 -10.89 8.77
N SER A 108 -12.49 -10.95 9.61
CA SER A 108 -13.82 -11.37 9.13
C SER A 108 -14.40 -10.37 8.12
N PRO A 109 -15.26 -10.81 7.17
CA PRO A 109 -15.93 -9.90 6.24
C PRO A 109 -16.73 -8.79 6.94
N ALA A 110 -17.38 -9.10 8.06
CA ALA A 110 -18.12 -8.12 8.85
C ALA A 110 -17.20 -7.04 9.43
N PHE A 111 -16.05 -7.45 9.99
CA PHE A 111 -15.04 -6.51 10.48
C PHE A 111 -14.46 -5.66 9.35
N PHE A 112 -14.14 -6.29 8.21
CA PHE A 112 -13.65 -5.59 7.03
C PHE A 112 -14.65 -4.51 6.60
N LEU A 113 -15.93 -4.86 6.40
CA LEU A 113 -16.96 -3.91 5.97
C LEU A 113 -17.26 -2.81 6.99
N ALA A 114 -17.08 -3.08 8.29
CA ALA A 114 -17.26 -2.09 9.36
C ALA A 114 -16.16 -1.01 9.36
N LYS A 115 -14.97 -1.27 8.77
CA LYS A 115 -13.91 -0.27 8.63
C LYS A 115 -14.29 0.74 7.55
N ALA A 116 -14.48 1.99 7.96
CA ALA A 116 -14.87 3.09 7.08
C ALA A 116 -13.79 3.48 6.05
N ARG A 117 -12.52 3.12 6.29
CA ARG A 117 -11.40 3.43 5.40
C ARG A 117 -10.68 2.15 4.96
N GLY A 118 -10.39 2.06 3.66
CA GLY A 118 -9.51 1.05 3.09
C GLY A 118 -8.05 1.27 3.48
N GLY A 119 -7.19 0.31 3.15
CA GLY A 119 -5.77 0.37 3.51
C GLY A 119 -5.49 0.20 5.01
N THR A 120 -6.36 -0.50 5.74
CA THR A 120 -6.17 -0.74 7.18
C THR A 120 -6.24 -2.22 7.56
N CYS A 121 -6.89 -3.04 6.74
CA CYS A 121 -7.02 -4.47 6.94
C CYS A 121 -7.31 -5.20 5.61
N THR A 122 -7.17 -6.52 5.62
CA THR A 122 -7.51 -7.41 4.52
C THR A 122 -8.09 -8.74 5.01
N LEU A 123 -8.89 -9.41 4.17
CA LEU A 123 -9.39 -10.76 4.45
C LEU A 123 -8.31 -11.82 4.24
N ALA A 124 -7.24 -11.52 3.48
CA ALA A 124 -6.14 -12.45 3.27
C ALA A 124 -5.38 -12.72 4.58
N PRO A 125 -5.03 -13.99 4.88
CA PRO A 125 -4.14 -14.29 6.00
C PRO A 125 -2.70 -13.84 5.70
N SER A 126 -1.95 -13.54 6.76
CA SER A 126 -0.51 -13.34 6.66
C SER A 126 0.22 -14.67 6.63
N ASP A 127 1.33 -14.73 5.89
CA ASP A 127 2.35 -15.76 6.00
C ASP A 127 3.12 -15.65 7.33
N PRO A 128 3.90 -16.69 7.71
CA PRO A 128 4.79 -16.68 8.86
C PRO A 128 5.80 -15.53 8.85
N THR A 129 6.16 -15.03 10.03
CA THR A 129 7.05 -13.87 10.19
C THR A 129 8.39 -14.04 9.47
N GLU A 130 8.94 -15.25 9.45
CA GLU A 130 10.21 -15.57 8.80
C GLU A 130 10.14 -15.31 7.28
N ASP A 131 9.05 -15.72 6.64
CA ASP A 131 8.81 -15.47 5.21
C ASP A 131 8.62 -13.98 4.92
N VAL A 132 7.93 -13.27 5.83
CA VAL A 132 7.71 -11.83 5.72
C VAL A 132 9.04 -11.06 5.75
N LEU A 133 9.86 -11.33 6.76
CA LEU A 133 11.16 -10.68 6.92
C LEU A 133 12.08 -11.04 5.76
N ARG A 134 12.10 -12.31 5.32
CA ARG A 134 12.87 -12.76 4.15
C ARG A 134 12.51 -11.96 2.90
N ARG A 135 11.21 -11.79 2.62
CA ARG A 135 10.76 -11.00 1.46
C ARG A 135 11.14 -9.53 1.59
N ALA A 136 10.90 -8.92 2.75
CA ALA A 136 11.20 -7.51 2.96
C ALA A 136 12.71 -7.21 2.80
N SER A 137 13.58 -8.03 3.39
CA SER A 137 15.03 -7.90 3.24
C SER A 137 15.49 -8.15 1.81
N PHE A 138 14.98 -9.18 1.13
CA PHE A 138 15.33 -9.44 -0.26
C PHE A 138 14.94 -8.27 -1.18
N LEU A 139 13.77 -7.67 -0.98
CA LEU A 139 13.31 -6.54 -1.77
C LEU A 139 14.02 -5.23 -1.43
N LEU A 140 14.56 -5.08 -0.21
CA LEU A 140 15.44 -3.96 0.13
C LEU A 140 16.71 -3.97 -0.71
N GLU A 141 17.28 -5.16 -0.96
CA GLU A 141 18.50 -5.32 -1.75
C GLU A 141 18.24 -5.24 -3.27
N ASN A 142 17.11 -5.79 -3.73
CA ASN A 142 16.84 -6.00 -5.16
C ASN A 142 15.80 -5.04 -5.76
N GLY A 143 15.09 -4.28 -4.92
CA GLY A 143 13.98 -3.41 -5.33
C GLY A 143 12.64 -4.15 -5.53
N PHE A 144 11.57 -3.40 -5.77
CA PHE A 144 10.19 -3.93 -5.95
C PHE A 144 9.53 -3.34 -7.20
N GLY A 145 10.31 -3.12 -8.25
CA GLY A 145 9.88 -2.44 -9.48
C GLY A 145 9.71 -0.92 -9.31
N GLY A 146 9.12 -0.26 -10.32
CA GLY A 146 8.86 1.18 -10.29
C GLY A 146 7.66 1.56 -9.39
N TYR A 147 7.80 2.61 -8.60
CA TYR A 147 6.75 3.09 -7.70
C TYR A 147 5.61 3.78 -8.49
N ASN A 148 4.36 3.39 -8.24
CA ASN A 148 3.16 4.04 -8.77
C ASN A 148 2.09 4.11 -7.69
N VAL A 149 1.68 5.32 -7.28
CA VAL A 149 0.72 5.57 -6.20
C VAL A 149 -0.60 4.80 -6.36
N PHE A 150 -1.04 4.53 -7.60
CA PHE A 150 -2.31 3.84 -7.88
C PHE A 150 -2.17 2.34 -8.16
N LYS A 151 -0.95 1.82 -8.32
CA LYS A 151 -0.71 0.44 -8.80
C LYS A 151 0.37 -0.36 -8.06
N ASN A 152 1.49 0.26 -7.74
CA ASN A 152 2.63 -0.40 -7.10
C ASN A 152 3.19 0.58 -6.07
N ASN A 153 2.52 0.67 -4.93
CA ASN A 153 2.83 1.63 -3.89
C ASN A 153 3.29 0.93 -2.61
N CYS A 154 3.45 1.69 -1.53
CA CYS A 154 3.86 1.15 -0.23
C CYS A 154 2.88 0.11 0.36
N GLU A 155 1.58 0.22 0.09
CA GLU A 155 0.56 -0.74 0.52
C GLU A 155 0.74 -2.06 -0.24
N ASP A 156 0.91 -2.02 -1.56
CA ASP A 156 1.15 -3.21 -2.38
C ASP A 156 2.43 -3.94 -1.96
N PHE A 157 3.51 -3.19 -1.71
CA PHE A 157 4.77 -3.71 -1.20
C PHE A 157 4.56 -4.45 0.14
N ALA A 158 3.89 -3.82 1.09
CA ALA A 158 3.71 -4.40 2.41
C ALA A 158 2.75 -5.61 2.37
N ILE A 159 1.69 -5.56 1.56
CA ILE A 159 0.80 -6.71 1.33
C ILE A 159 1.55 -7.87 0.68
N TYR A 160 2.39 -7.61 -0.33
CA TYR A 160 3.22 -8.64 -0.94
C TYR A 160 4.19 -9.24 0.08
N CYS A 161 4.88 -8.40 0.87
CA CYS A 161 5.74 -8.88 1.95
C CYS A 161 4.98 -9.77 2.94
N LYS A 162 3.72 -9.48 3.23
CA LYS A 162 2.92 -10.27 4.19
C LYS A 162 2.28 -11.53 3.62
N THR A 163 2.00 -11.58 2.32
CA THR A 163 1.15 -12.65 1.73
C THR A 163 1.82 -13.42 0.60
N GLY A 164 2.87 -12.85 0.00
CA GLY A 164 3.46 -13.32 -1.26
C GLY A 164 2.54 -13.18 -2.47
N LEU A 165 1.38 -12.52 -2.34
CA LEU A 165 0.40 -12.38 -3.41
C LEU A 165 0.68 -11.14 -4.26
N LEU A 166 0.68 -11.32 -5.57
CA LEU A 166 0.74 -10.24 -6.54
C LEU A 166 -0.51 -10.22 -7.41
N VAL A 167 -0.87 -9.03 -7.85
CA VAL A 167 -1.99 -8.78 -8.75
C VAL A 167 -1.51 -8.75 -10.20
N PHE A 168 -2.05 -9.61 -11.06
CA PHE A 168 -1.58 -9.79 -12.44
C PHE A 168 -2.35 -9.00 -13.51
N THR A 169 -3.42 -8.29 -13.15
CA THR A 169 -4.26 -7.62 -14.16
C THR A 169 -3.68 -6.31 -14.69
N SER A 170 -3.80 -6.16 -16.01
CA SER A 170 -3.63 -4.94 -16.81
C SER A 170 -4.87 -4.05 -16.84
N ILE A 171 -5.94 -4.42 -16.12
CA ILE A 171 -7.21 -3.67 -16.06
C ILE A 171 -7.03 -2.50 -15.07
N SER A 172 -7.33 -1.29 -15.54
CA SER A 172 -7.05 0.02 -14.90
C SER A 172 -7.85 0.34 -13.62
N VAL A 173 -8.36 -0.67 -12.90
CA VAL A 173 -8.97 -0.46 -11.59
C VAL A 173 -7.84 -0.35 -10.58
N GLY A 174 -7.75 0.76 -9.84
CA GLY A 174 -6.67 1.03 -8.89
C GLY A 174 -6.44 -0.15 -7.93
N ARG A 175 -5.18 -0.41 -7.58
CA ARG A 175 -4.79 -1.56 -6.74
C ARG A 175 -4.79 -1.26 -5.24
N SER A 176 -4.59 0.01 -4.88
CA SER A 176 -4.62 0.47 -3.49
C SER A 176 -6.01 0.40 -2.87
N GLY A 177 -6.10 -0.09 -1.63
CA GLY A 177 -7.34 -0.16 -0.87
C GLY A 177 -8.00 1.19 -0.61
N GLN A 178 -7.25 2.30 -0.72
CA GLN A 178 -7.78 3.68 -0.59
C GLN A 178 -8.26 4.26 -1.93
N ALA A 179 -7.52 4.04 -3.02
CA ALA A 179 -7.81 4.66 -4.32
C ALA A 179 -8.83 3.89 -5.17
N ALA A 180 -8.83 2.55 -5.12
CA ALA A 180 -9.72 1.69 -5.89
C ALA A 180 -11.20 1.99 -5.61
N SER A 181 -11.52 2.23 -4.34
CA SER A 181 -12.89 2.40 -3.87
C SER A 181 -13.49 3.77 -4.19
N CYS A 182 -12.67 4.82 -4.32
CA CYS A 182 -13.15 6.17 -4.66
C CYS A 182 -13.54 6.28 -6.14
N LEU A 183 -12.76 5.68 -7.04
CA LEU A 183 -13.03 5.67 -8.49
C LEU A 183 -14.23 4.79 -8.87
N ALA A 184 -14.39 3.63 -8.22
CA ALA A 184 -15.53 2.74 -8.44
C ALA A 184 -16.86 3.34 -7.97
N ALA A 185 -16.87 4.06 -6.84
CA ALA A 185 -18.08 4.74 -6.35
C ALA A 185 -18.51 5.87 -7.30
N ALA A 186 -17.57 6.65 -7.84
CA ALA A 186 -17.87 7.75 -8.77
C ALA A 186 -18.38 7.26 -10.13
N SER A 187 -17.76 6.23 -10.71
CA SER A 187 -18.11 5.70 -12.05
C SER A 187 -19.45 4.97 -12.08
N ALA A 188 -19.85 4.35 -10.97
CA ALA A 188 -21.05 3.55 -10.95
C ALA A 188 -22.35 4.35 -10.70
N VAL A 189 -22.26 5.50 -10.03
CA VAL A 189 -23.36 6.48 -9.92
C VAL A 189 -23.87 6.91 -11.30
N VAL A 190 -22.99 6.96 -12.30
CA VAL A 190 -23.32 7.39 -13.66
C VAL A 190 -23.99 6.28 -14.50
N SER A 191 -23.72 5.01 -14.17
CA SER A 191 -24.02 3.85 -15.04
C SER A 191 -25.07 2.86 -14.52
N THR A 192 -25.56 2.98 -13.27
CA THR A 192 -26.55 2.03 -12.74
C THR A 192 -28.00 2.23 -13.22
N PRO A 193 -28.79 1.15 -13.40
CA PRO A 193 -30.25 1.18 -13.62
C PRO A 193 -31.05 1.78 -12.43
N LEU A 194 -30.39 2.02 -11.30
CA LEU A 194 -30.94 2.55 -10.05
C LEU A 194 -31.11 4.09 -10.05
N ARG A 195 -31.17 4.73 -11.22
CA ARG A 195 -31.30 6.20 -11.36
C ARG A 195 -32.47 6.79 -10.56
N PHE A 196 -33.53 6.02 -10.33
CA PHE A 196 -34.66 6.44 -9.51
C PHE A 196 -34.29 6.59 -8.01
N MET A 197 -33.41 5.75 -7.48
CA MET A 197 -32.95 5.85 -6.09
C MET A 197 -31.90 6.94 -5.89
N THR A 198 -31.20 7.37 -6.93
CA THR A 198 -30.21 8.47 -6.86
C THR A 198 -30.84 9.86 -6.95
N THR A 199 -32.18 9.96 -7.04
CA THR A 199 -32.89 11.25 -7.16
C THR A 199 -32.95 12.06 -5.86
N SER A 200 -32.76 11.41 -4.72
CA SER A 200 -32.67 12.06 -3.41
C SER A 200 -31.25 11.95 -2.84
N PHE A 201 -30.87 12.91 -2.00
CA PHE A 201 -29.54 12.93 -1.37
C PHE A 201 -29.26 11.68 -0.53
N SER A 202 -30.26 11.22 0.21
CA SER A 202 -30.16 10.00 1.04
C SER A 202 -30.03 8.73 0.19
N GLY A 203 -30.79 8.63 -0.90
CA GLY A 203 -30.69 7.49 -1.81
C GLY A 203 -29.36 7.46 -2.57
N LEU A 204 -28.85 8.61 -3.00
CA LEU A 204 -27.50 8.72 -3.58
C LEU A 204 -26.40 8.31 -2.58
N ALA A 205 -26.49 8.76 -1.33
CA ALA A 205 -25.54 8.40 -0.28
C ALA A 205 -25.56 6.89 0.01
N LEU A 206 -26.74 6.28 0.11
CA LEU A 206 -26.89 4.84 0.35
C LEU A 206 -26.31 4.00 -0.79
N VAL A 207 -26.63 4.36 -2.05
CA VAL A 207 -26.08 3.67 -3.22
C VAL A 207 -24.57 3.84 -3.25
N GLY A 208 -24.06 5.06 -3.12
CA GLY A 208 -22.62 5.34 -3.10
C GLY A 208 -21.88 4.53 -2.03
N PHE A 209 -22.40 4.48 -0.81
CA PHE A 209 -21.82 3.69 0.28
C PHE A 209 -21.88 2.18 0.00
N GLY A 210 -23.02 1.67 -0.46
CA GLY A 210 -23.15 0.26 -0.83
C GLY A 210 -22.16 -0.15 -1.92
N MET A 211 -22.01 0.68 -2.95
CA MET A 211 -21.05 0.44 -4.03
C MET A 211 -19.60 0.54 -3.56
N TYR A 212 -19.29 1.49 -2.68
CA TYR A 212 -17.99 1.58 -2.01
C TYR A 212 -17.65 0.28 -1.26
N CYS A 213 -18.60 -0.22 -0.45
CA CYS A 213 -18.43 -1.46 0.33
C CYS A 213 -18.21 -2.67 -0.58
N VAL A 214 -19.05 -2.84 -1.61
CA VAL A 214 -18.91 -3.94 -2.58
C VAL A 214 -17.59 -3.85 -3.32
N SER A 215 -17.23 -2.65 -3.83
CA SER A 215 -15.97 -2.44 -4.54
C SER A 215 -14.77 -2.77 -3.66
N ARG A 216 -14.75 -2.33 -2.40
CA ARG A 216 -13.66 -2.69 -1.48
C ARG A 216 -13.56 -4.19 -1.27
N LEU A 217 -14.70 -4.86 -1.09
CA LEU A 217 -14.71 -6.30 -0.82
C LEU A 217 -14.19 -7.09 -2.01
N VAL A 218 -14.64 -6.79 -3.23
CA VAL A 218 -14.21 -7.53 -4.44
C VAL A 218 -12.78 -7.21 -4.87
N SER A 219 -12.26 -6.04 -4.50
CA SER A 219 -10.88 -5.64 -4.76
C SER A 219 -9.88 -6.13 -3.70
N ASP A 220 -10.35 -6.64 -2.56
CA ASP A 220 -9.49 -7.18 -1.50
C ASP A 220 -8.63 -8.33 -2.02
N ILE A 221 -7.35 -8.36 -1.63
CA ILE A 221 -6.38 -9.37 -2.08
C ILE A 221 -6.79 -10.80 -1.68
N GLY A 222 -7.57 -10.96 -0.61
CA GLY A 222 -8.11 -12.25 -0.15
C GLY A 222 -9.37 -12.71 -0.88
N VAL A 223 -9.99 -11.86 -1.70
CA VAL A 223 -11.25 -12.15 -2.40
C VAL A 223 -11.08 -12.20 -3.92
N ARG A 224 -10.26 -11.29 -4.47
CA ARG A 224 -10.03 -11.18 -5.91
C ARG A 224 -9.43 -12.46 -6.50
N ARG A 225 -9.73 -12.73 -7.77
CA ARG A 225 -9.32 -13.97 -8.46
C ARG A 225 -8.08 -13.82 -9.33
N ASP A 226 -7.63 -12.60 -9.53
CA ASP A 226 -6.51 -12.23 -10.39
C ASP A 226 -5.21 -12.00 -9.61
N VAL A 227 -5.06 -12.74 -8.51
CA VAL A 227 -3.84 -12.79 -7.72
C VAL A 227 -3.17 -14.15 -7.84
N SER A 228 -1.85 -14.16 -7.81
CA SER A 228 -1.10 -15.41 -7.65
C SER A 228 0.03 -15.24 -6.63
N LYS A 229 0.34 -16.33 -5.93
CA LYS A 229 1.44 -16.37 -4.97
C LYS A 229 2.75 -16.54 -5.73
N VAL A 230 3.64 -15.57 -5.61
CA VAL A 230 4.89 -15.53 -6.36
C VAL A 230 6.08 -15.50 -5.41
N PRO A 231 7.02 -16.46 -5.52
CA PRO A 231 8.29 -16.42 -4.81
C PRO A 231 9.06 -15.14 -5.14
N VAL A 232 9.71 -14.56 -4.13
CA VAL A 232 10.37 -13.25 -4.26
C VAL A 232 11.52 -13.25 -5.26
N GLU A 233 12.15 -14.38 -5.50
CA GLU A 233 13.23 -14.55 -6.47
C GLU A 233 12.72 -14.36 -7.90
N ARG A 234 11.47 -14.77 -8.17
CA ARG A 234 10.86 -14.66 -9.50
C ARG A 234 10.46 -13.23 -9.84
N LEU A 235 10.32 -12.34 -8.85
CA LEU A 235 10.02 -10.93 -9.09
C LEU A 235 11.16 -10.19 -9.78
N ILE A 236 12.41 -10.57 -9.45
CA ILE A 236 13.62 -9.88 -9.90
C ILE A 236 14.23 -10.57 -11.12
N ALA A 237 13.97 -11.86 -11.33
CA ALA A 237 14.46 -12.60 -12.49
C ALA A 237 13.87 -12.14 -13.85
N SER A 238 12.93 -11.19 -13.86
CA SER A 238 12.25 -10.73 -15.08
C SER A 238 12.57 -9.25 -15.39
N PRO A 239 13.82 -8.93 -15.73
CA PRO A 239 13.99 -7.95 -16.82
C PRO A 239 15.10 -8.23 -17.86
N GLU A 240 15.81 -9.36 -17.89
CA GLU A 240 16.99 -9.49 -18.80
C GLU A 240 17.19 -10.80 -19.58
N SER A 241 16.33 -11.83 -19.53
CA SER A 241 16.63 -13.11 -20.21
C SER A 241 16.01 -13.32 -21.61
N THR A 242 15.62 -12.27 -22.34
CA THR A 242 15.04 -12.41 -23.70
C THR A 242 15.75 -11.65 -24.82
N ASN A 243 16.89 -10.99 -24.57
CA ASN A 243 17.59 -10.24 -25.63
C ASN A 243 18.98 -10.77 -26.05
N GLU A 244 19.45 -11.93 -25.56
CA GLU A 244 20.72 -12.53 -26.01
C GLU A 244 20.59 -13.79 -26.88
N MET A 245 19.39 -14.17 -27.33
CA MET A 245 19.19 -15.30 -28.27
C MET A 245 18.80 -14.86 -29.70
N ALA A 246 19.10 -13.62 -30.09
CA ALA A 246 18.95 -13.14 -31.46
C ALA A 246 20.27 -12.65 -32.04
N LYS A 247 21.37 -13.35 -31.75
CA LYS A 247 22.67 -13.11 -32.39
C LYS A 247 23.60 -14.32 -32.28
N GLU A 248 23.19 -15.46 -32.83
CA GLU A 248 24.12 -16.48 -33.37
C GLU A 248 23.30 -17.50 -34.16
N ASP A 249 23.31 -17.29 -35.49
CA ASP A 249 23.38 -18.24 -36.61
C ASP A 249 22.57 -17.75 -37.82
#